data_AF-A0A0Q6MN66-F1
#
_entry.id   AF-A0A0Q6MN66-F1
#
_cell.length_a   1.000
_cell.length_b   1.000
_cell.length_c   1.000
_cell.angle_alpha   90.00
_cell.angle_beta   90.00
_cell.angle_gamma   90.00
#
_symmetry.space_group_name_H-M   'P 1'
#
loop_
_entity.id
_entity.type
_entity.pdbx_description
1 polymer ?
#
loop_
_entity_poly.entity_id
_entity_poly.type
_entity_poly.pdbx_seq_one_letter_code
_entity_poly.pdbx_strand_id
1 'polypeptide(L)'
;MAWKLFENAESSPDGRRRFATLNGLAFEAKATQDGTWHGYPISWESVPQDLMQRWLGEGTVSRRQIKQHFIKGPDDLRWAMEADVP
;
A
#
# COMPACT_ATOMS: atom_id res chain seq x y z
N MET A 1 7.81 1.51 13.90
CA MET A 1 6.44 1.04 14.20
C MET A 1 5.57 1.29 12.96
N ALA A 2 5.24 0.23 12.22
CA ALA A 2 4.57 0.31 10.92
C ALA A 2 3.12 0.84 10.97
N TRP A 3 2.46 0.80 12.14
CA TRP A 3 1.04 1.20 12.30
C TRP A 3 0.76 2.69 11.99
N LYS A 4 1.71 3.59 12.25
CA LYS A 4 1.56 5.05 11.96
C LYS A 4 1.38 5.35 10.47
N LEU A 5 1.89 4.49 9.58
CA LEU A 5 1.68 4.64 8.14
C LEU A 5 0.19 4.50 7.80
N PHE A 6 -0.51 3.61 8.49
CA PHE A 6 -1.89 3.24 8.19
C PHE A 6 -2.93 4.11 8.88
N GLU A 7 -2.53 4.87 9.90
CA GLU A 7 -3.36 5.94 10.48
C GLU A 7 -3.65 7.05 9.47
N ASN A 8 -2.71 7.33 8.57
CA ASN A 8 -2.82 8.35 7.52
C ASN A 8 -3.16 7.73 6.14
N ALA A 9 -3.64 6.49 6.11
CA ALA A 9 -3.99 5.83 4.86
C ALA A 9 -5.17 6.56 4.16
N GLU A 10 -5.06 6.72 2.85
CA GLU A 10 -6.06 7.41 2.03
C GLU A 10 -7.22 6.49 1.68
N SER A 11 -8.44 6.98 1.89
CA SER A 11 -9.66 6.22 1.57
C SER A 11 -9.86 6.08 0.07
N SER A 12 -10.39 4.94 -0.38
CA SER A 12 -10.93 4.79 -1.73
C SER A 12 -12.06 5.80 -1.98
N PRO A 13 -12.38 6.07 -3.26
CA PRO A 13 -13.52 6.90 -3.62
C PRO A 13 -14.87 6.44 -3.02
N ASP A 14 -15.04 5.15 -2.75
CA ASP A 14 -16.24 4.59 -2.11
C ASP A 14 -16.21 4.66 -0.57
N GLY A 15 -15.11 5.11 0.03
CA GLY A 15 -14.90 5.22 1.47
C GLY A 15 -14.77 3.89 2.21
N ARG A 16 -14.78 2.75 1.52
CA ARG A 16 -14.83 1.41 2.14
C ARG A 16 -13.46 0.82 2.45
N ARG A 17 -12.45 1.22 1.71
CA ARG A 17 -11.08 0.70 1.82
C ARG A 17 -10.13 1.86 2.05
N ARG A 18 -9.01 1.61 2.71
CA ARG A 18 -7.94 2.59 2.90
C ARG A 18 -6.66 2.04 2.35
N PHE A 19 -5.85 2.88 1.74
CA PHE A 19 -4.62 2.48 1.08
C PHE A 19 -3.47 3.39 1.51
N ALA A 20 -2.29 2.80 1.59
CA ALA A 20 -1.06 3.52 1.83
C ALA A 20 0.00 3.02 0.87
N THR A 21 1.03 3.83 0.65
CA THR A 21 2.22 3.41 -0.07
C THR A 21 3.47 3.71 0.75
N LEU A 22 4.44 2.79 0.70
CA LEU A 22 5.76 2.96 1.31
C LEU A 22 6.79 2.21 0.47
N ASN A 23 7.92 2.86 0.19
CA ASN A 23 9.04 2.28 -0.57
C ASN A 23 8.65 1.68 -1.94
N GLY A 24 7.60 2.22 -2.58
CA GLY A 24 7.12 1.73 -3.88
C GLY A 24 6.14 0.55 -3.81
N LEU A 25 5.73 0.17 -2.60
CA LEU A 25 4.76 -0.89 -2.34
C LEU A 25 3.40 -0.28 -2.05
N ALA A 26 2.34 -0.99 -2.43
CA ALA A 26 0.98 -0.63 -2.07
C ALA A 26 0.50 -1.50 -0.92
N PHE A 27 -0.25 -0.90 0.00
CA PHE A 27 -0.84 -1.57 1.15
C PHE A 27 -2.32 -1.23 1.25
N GLU A 28 -3.15 -2.20 1.59
CA GLU A 28 -4.52 -1.97 2.07
C GLU A 28 -4.51 -1.95 3.60
N ALA A 29 -4.95 -0.84 4.18
CA ALA A 29 -5.13 -0.68 5.60
C ALA A 29 -6.49 -1.24 6.03
N LYS A 30 -6.47 -2.14 7.01
CA LYS A 30 -7.66 -2.70 7.66
C LYS A 30 -7.64 -2.38 9.15
N ALA A 31 -8.80 -2.00 9.67
CA ALA A 31 -8.98 -1.80 11.10
C ALA A 31 -8.99 -3.16 11.82
N THR A 32 -8.30 -3.22 12.94
CA THR A 32 -8.34 -4.36 13.87
C THR A 32 -9.28 -4.09 15.04
N GLN A 33 -9.66 -5.15 15.76
CA GLN A 33 -10.65 -5.05 16.85
C GLN A 33 -10.16 -4.20 18.04
N ASP A 34 -8.86 -4.01 18.16
CA ASP A 34 -8.20 -3.16 19.16
C ASP A 34 -8.18 -1.67 18.76
N GLY A 35 -8.78 -1.31 17.62
CA GLY A 35 -8.82 0.06 17.12
C GLY A 35 -7.56 0.52 16.39
N THR A 36 -6.57 -0.37 16.20
CA THR A 36 -5.38 -0.07 15.41
C THR A 36 -5.62 -0.34 13.91
N TRP A 37 -4.70 0.12 13.07
CA TRP A 37 -4.74 -0.10 11.61
C TRP A 37 -3.52 -0.90 11.18
N HIS A 38 -3.78 -2.00 10.48
CA HIS A 38 -2.75 -2.87 9.92
C HIS A 38 -2.83 -2.83 8.39
N GLY A 39 -1.69 -2.63 7.75
CA GLY A 39 -1.57 -2.71 6.30
C GLY A 39 -1.17 -4.08 5.82
N TYR A 40 -1.82 -4.54 4.77
CA TYR A 40 -1.48 -5.76 4.06
C TYR A 40 -0.94 -5.37 2.68
N PRO A 41 0.24 -5.89 2.27
CA PRO A 41 0.75 -5.60 0.94
C PRO A 41 -0.23 -6.12 -0.12
N ILE A 42 -0.47 -5.30 -1.12
CA ILE A 42 -1.36 -5.61 -2.25
C ILE A 42 -0.65 -5.32 -3.56
N SER A 43 -1.14 -5.94 -4.63
CA SER A 43 -0.74 -5.57 -5.99
C SER A 43 -1.21 -4.15 -6.31
N TRP A 44 -0.42 -3.44 -7.12
CA TRP A 44 -0.81 -2.14 -7.69
C TRP A 44 -2.09 -2.23 -8.54
N GLU A 45 -2.41 -3.40 -9.10
CA GLU A 45 -3.69 -3.65 -9.79
C GLU A 45 -4.91 -3.58 -8.86
N SER A 46 -4.71 -3.81 -7.56
CA SER A 46 -5.77 -3.74 -6.54
C SER A 46 -5.99 -2.33 -6.00
N VAL A 47 -5.10 -1.38 -6.33
CA VAL A 47 -5.21 0.02 -5.93
C VAL A 47 -6.15 0.74 -6.90
N PRO A 48 -7.14 1.51 -6.42
CA PRO A 48 -7.98 2.33 -7.29
C PRO A 48 -7.14 3.24 -8.20
N GLN A 49 -7.46 3.26 -9.50
CA GLN A 49 -6.66 3.98 -10.50
C GLN A 49 -6.50 5.46 -10.17
N ASP A 50 -7.56 6.12 -9.70
CA ASP A 50 -7.53 7.55 -9.35
C ASP A 50 -6.53 7.84 -8.23
N LEU A 51 -6.47 6.96 -7.22
CA LEU A 51 -5.54 7.09 -6.11
C LEU A 51 -4.10 6.86 -6.58
N MET A 52 -3.88 5.85 -7.42
CA MET A 52 -2.57 5.60 -8.02
C MET A 52 -2.10 6.79 -8.88
N GLN A 53 -2.98 7.37 -9.70
CA GLN A 53 -2.64 8.55 -10.51
C GLN A 53 -2.32 9.76 -9.65
N ARG A 54 -3.04 9.94 -8.55
CA ARG A 54 -2.76 11.01 -7.58
C ARG A 54 -1.38 10.86 -6.96
N TRP A 55 -1.03 9.68 -6.45
CA TRP A 55 0.31 9.43 -5.89
C TRP A 55 1.44 9.59 -6.93
N LEU A 56 1.17 9.25 -8.19
CA LEU A 56 2.09 9.54 -9.30
C LEU A 56 2.25 11.03 -9.56
N GLY A 57 1.15 11.79 -9.50
CA GLY A 57 1.15 13.24 -9.70
C GLY A 57 1.81 14.01 -8.55
N GLU A 58 1.63 13.54 -7.32
CA GLU A 58 2.24 14.12 -6.11
C GLU A 58 3.70 13.70 -5.92
N GLY A 59 4.20 12.71 -6.68
CA GLY A 59 5.56 12.18 -6.55
C GLY A 59 5.76 11.24 -5.35
N THR A 60 4.68 10.88 -4.65
CA THR A 60 4.66 9.90 -3.55
C THR A 60 5.16 8.54 -4.00
N VAL A 61 4.91 8.18 -5.26
CA VAL A 61 5.47 7.00 -5.91
C VAL A 61 5.87 7.34 -7.36
N SER A 62 6.88 6.66 -7.88
CA SER A 62 7.29 6.75 -9.28
C SER A 62 6.73 5.60 -10.13
N ARG A 63 6.57 5.85 -11.44
CA ARG A 63 6.21 4.79 -12.41
C ARG A 63 7.18 3.60 -12.38
N ARG A 64 8.47 3.86 -12.08
CA ARG A 64 9.49 2.82 -11.95
C ARG A 64 9.20 1.91 -10.77
N GLN A 65 8.90 2.48 -9.60
CA GLN A 65 8.56 1.72 -8.40
C GLN A 65 7.30 0.89 -8.59
N ILE A 66 6.24 1.47 -9.17
CA ILE A 66 5.02 0.73 -9.50
C ILE A 66 5.34 -0.47 -10.38
N LYS A 67 6.11 -0.27 -11.47
CA LYS A 67 6.48 -1.35 -12.39
C LYS A 67 7.30 -2.46 -11.74
N GLN A 68 8.17 -2.12 -10.79
CA GLN A 68 8.98 -3.10 -10.05
C GLN A 68 8.16 -4.02 -9.15
N HIS A 69 6.98 -3.56 -8.70
CA HIS A 69 6.12 -4.25 -7.74
C HIS A 69 4.70 -4.52 -8.29
N PHE A 70 4.50 -4.41 -9.61
CA PHE A 70 3.16 -4.40 -10.22
C PHE A 70 2.39 -5.74 -10.10
N ILE A 71 3.09 -6.88 -10.13
CA ILE A 71 2.48 -8.23 -10.15
C ILE A 71 2.72 -8.98 -8.83
N LYS A 72 3.44 -8.35 -7.90
CA LYS A 72 3.88 -8.98 -6.68
C LYS A 72 2.76 -8.96 -5.62
N GLY A 73 1.69 -9.69 -5.90
CA GLY A 73 0.59 -9.95 -4.98
C GLY A 73 0.99 -10.87 -3.82
N PRO A 74 0.03 -11.19 -2.93
CA PRO A 74 0.30 -11.98 -1.71
C PRO A 74 0.84 -13.40 -1.98
N ASP A 75 0.70 -13.94 -3.19
CA ASP A 75 1.25 -15.25 -3.55
C ASP A 75 2.79 -15.26 -3.71
N ASP A 76 3.41 -14.09 -3.83
CA ASP A 76 4.86 -13.95 -3.97
C ASP A 76 5.49 -13.25 -2.74
N LEU A 77 4.91 -13.35 -1.54
CA LEU A 77 5.33 -12.62 -0.31
C LEU A 77 6.80 -12.79 0.13
N ARG A 78 7.61 -13.60 -0.55
CA ARG A 78 9.05 -13.75 -0.25
C ARG A 78 9.81 -12.43 -0.29
N TRP A 79 9.44 -11.51 -1.18
CA TRP A 79 10.11 -10.20 -1.28
C TRP A 79 9.71 -9.21 -0.17
N ALA A 80 8.54 -9.38 0.46
CA ALA A 80 8.06 -8.48 1.52
C ALA A 80 8.70 -8.81 2.88
N MET A 81 9.13 -10.05 3.09
CA MET A 81 9.83 -10.47 4.32
C MET A 81 11.30 -10.03 4.35
N GLU A 82 11.96 -9.86 3.20
CA GLU A 82 13.35 -9.37 3.13
C GLU A 82 13.47 -7.85 3.35
N ALA A 83 12.38 -7.10 3.18
CA ALA A 83 12.37 -5.65 3.37
C ALA A 83 12.30 -5.22 4.85
N ASP A 84 12.17 -6.18 5.79
CA ASP A 84 12.04 -5.94 7.24
C ASP A 84 13.12 -6.71 8.03
N VAL A 85 14.37 -6.68 7.55
CA VAL A 85 15.53 -7.14 8.33
C VAL A 85 16.43 -5.92 8.64
N PRO A 86 16.65 -5.59 9.94
CA PRO A 86 17.50 -4.49 10.37
C PRO A 86 18.99 -4.70 10.08
#